data_AF-I0R4K5-F1
#
_entry.id   AF-I0R4K5-F1
#
_cell.length_a   1.000
_cell.length_b   1.000
_cell.length_c   1.000
_cell.angle_alpha   90.00
_cell.angle_beta   90.00
_cell.angle_gamma   90.00
#
_symmetry.space_group_name_H-M   'P 1'
#
loop_
_entity.id
_entity.type
_entity.pdbx_description
1 polymer ?
#
loop_
_entity_poly.entity_id
_entity_poly.type
_entity_poly.pdbx_seq_one_letter_code
_entity_poly.pdbx_strand_id
1 'polypeptide(L)'
;MESALISSKAKNVTAVKALIKDLDKAELQDDGSIKGLYEQIKELKKSDGYLFEENTVAKPSFKGFQPGVAKKETGSGRVDMSKMSYEELANYIENNPDIGN
;
A
#
# COMPACT_ATOMS: atom_id res chain seq x y z
N MET A 1 8.34 22.75 -11.79
CA MET A 1 7.05 22.20 -12.25
C MET A 1 6.93 20.70 -12.02
N GLU A 2 7.85 19.88 -12.54
CA GLU A 2 7.87 18.43 -12.23
C GLU A 2 7.85 18.14 -10.73
N SER A 3 8.57 18.93 -9.93
CA SER A 3 8.57 18.80 -8.47
C SER A 3 7.18 18.93 -7.83
N ALA A 4 6.28 19.73 -8.40
CA ALA A 4 4.90 19.89 -7.91
C ALA A 4 4.01 18.70 -8.27
N LEU A 5 4.22 18.12 -9.46
CA LEU A 5 3.54 16.89 -9.92
C LEU A 5 4.01 15.65 -9.13
N ILE A 6 5.31 15.60 -8.83
CA ILE A 6 5.90 14.56 -7.97
C ILE A 6 5.37 14.71 -6.54
N SER A 7 5.33 15.94 -6.00
CA SER A 7 4.78 16.21 -4.66
C SER A 7 3.30 15.87 -4.52
N SER A 8 2.55 15.91 -5.63
CA SER A 8 1.14 15.52 -5.65
C SER A 8 0.92 14.01 -5.79
N LYS A 9 2.00 13.21 -5.80
CA LYS A 9 2.02 11.75 -5.94
C LYS A 9 1.36 11.25 -7.22
N ALA A 10 1.62 11.91 -8.35
CA ALA A 10 1.17 11.41 -9.64
C ALA A 10 1.83 10.04 -9.95
N LYS A 11 1.03 9.03 -10.29
CA LYS A 11 1.53 7.70 -10.74
C LYS A 11 2.25 7.80 -12.08
N ASN A 12 1.83 8.73 -12.93
CA ASN A 12 2.49 9.02 -14.20
C ASN A 12 2.54 10.54 -14.41
N VAL A 13 3.70 11.12 -14.11
CA VAL A 13 3.96 12.56 -14.22
C VAL A 13 3.73 13.06 -15.65
N THR A 14 4.06 12.26 -16.67
CA THR A 14 3.86 12.60 -18.09
C THR A 14 2.36 12.72 -18.43
N ALA A 15 1.55 11.77 -17.97
CA ALA A 15 0.10 11.79 -18.20
C ALA A 15 -0.56 12.96 -17.49
N VAL A 16 -0.25 13.17 -16.20
CA VAL A 16 -0.82 14.30 -15.45
C VAL A 16 -0.38 15.62 -16.07
N LYS A 17 0.88 15.77 -16.47
CA LYS A 17 1.38 16.96 -17.17
C LYS A 17 0.67 17.20 -18.50
N ALA A 18 0.32 16.16 -19.25
CA ALA A 18 -0.42 16.29 -20.51
C ALA A 18 -1.88 16.75 -20.32
N LEU A 19 -2.46 16.52 -19.14
CA LEU A 19 -3.84 16.91 -18.81
C LEU A 19 -3.94 18.32 -18.19
N ILE A 20 -2.82 18.86 -17.69
CA ILE A 20 -2.73 20.27 -17.27
C ILE A 20 -2.94 21.16 -18.51
N LYS A 21 -3.98 21.99 -18.49
CA LYS A 21 -4.26 22.96 -19.56
C LYS A 21 -3.52 24.26 -19.29
N ASP A 22 -3.09 24.94 -20.34
CA ASP A 22 -2.45 26.27 -20.26
C ASP A 22 -1.13 26.30 -19.47
N LEU A 23 -0.31 25.25 -19.60
CA LEU A 23 1.08 25.21 -19.09
C LEU A 23 1.90 26.45 -19.48
N ASP A 24 1.68 26.98 -20.68
CA ASP A 24 2.41 28.11 -21.24
C ASP A 24 1.94 29.46 -20.69
N LYS A 25 0.74 29.52 -20.09
CA LYS A 25 0.21 30.71 -19.39
C LYS A 25 0.38 30.63 -17.88
N ALA A 26 1.04 29.58 -17.40
CA ALA A 26 1.14 29.32 -15.99
C ALA A 26 2.12 30.32 -15.35
N GLU A 27 1.59 31.31 -14.63
CA GLU A 27 2.38 32.35 -13.97
C GLU A 27 3.12 31.76 -12.77
N LEU A 28 4.46 31.85 -12.79
CA LEU A 28 5.28 31.54 -11.63
C LEU A 28 5.11 32.67 -10.61
N GLN A 29 4.66 32.34 -9.41
CA GLN A 29 4.51 33.26 -8.30
C GLN A 29 5.84 33.45 -7.57
N ASP A 30 5.94 34.51 -6.76
CA ASP A 30 7.17 34.87 -6.01
C ASP A 30 7.62 33.79 -5.01
N ASP A 31 6.71 32.89 -4.62
CA ASP A 31 6.99 31.73 -3.76
C ASP A 31 7.53 30.50 -4.54
N GLY A 32 7.70 30.63 -5.85
CA GLY A 32 8.12 29.55 -6.75
C GLY A 32 7.02 28.55 -7.08
N SER A 33 5.77 28.79 -6.66
CA SER A 33 4.60 28.03 -7.06
C SER A 33 4.04 28.54 -8.39
N ILE A 34 3.27 27.70 -9.08
CA ILE A 34 2.65 28.08 -10.35
C ILE A 34 1.17 28.34 -10.08
N LYS A 35 0.72 29.56 -10.35
CA LYS A 35 -0.65 30.00 -10.12
C LYS A 35 -1.61 29.17 -10.97
N GLY A 36 -2.70 28.67 -10.38
CA GLY A 36 -3.70 27.84 -11.06
C GLY A 36 -3.31 26.36 -11.23
N LEU A 37 -2.02 26.01 -11.17
CA LEU A 37 -1.57 24.61 -11.28
C LEU A 37 -2.12 23.73 -10.15
N TYR A 38 -2.16 24.27 -8.93
CA TYR A 38 -2.69 23.52 -7.78
C TYR A 38 -4.18 23.22 -7.91
N GLU A 39 -4.97 24.17 -8.40
CA GLU A 39 -6.40 23.98 -8.64
C GLU A 39 -6.64 22.93 -9.72
N GLN A 40 -5.89 22.97 -10.82
CA GLN A 40 -5.97 21.97 -11.88
C GLN A 40 -5.58 20.58 -11.40
N ILE A 41 -4.50 20.43 -10.62
CA ILE A 41 -4.11 19.14 -10.02
C ILE A 41 -5.22 18.64 -9.08
N LYS A 42 -5.86 19.54 -8.32
CA LYS A 42 -6.95 19.18 -7.40
C LYS A 42 -8.21 18.76 -8.16
N GLU A 43 -8.50 19.39 -9.29
CA GLU A 43 -9.61 19.03 -10.18
C GLU A 43 -9.36 17.69 -10.87
N LEU A 44 -8.14 17.48 -11.38
CA LEU A 44 -7.65 16.21 -11.91
C LEU A 44 -7.70 15.09 -10.88
N LYS A 45 -7.42 15.36 -9.61
CA LYS A 45 -7.59 14.36 -8.54
C LYS A 45 -9.06 13.96 -8.32
N LYS A 46 -10.01 14.85 -8.63
CA LYS A 46 -11.44 14.57 -8.51
C LYS A 46 -12.00 13.84 -9.73
N SER A 47 -11.60 14.23 -10.94
CA SER A 47 -12.03 13.58 -12.18
C SER A 47 -11.28 12.27 -12.42
N ASP A 48 -9.96 12.29 -12.27
CA ASP A 48 -9.01 11.26 -12.67
C ASP A 48 -8.13 10.85 -11.49
N GLY A 49 -8.75 10.62 -10.33
CA GLY A 49 -8.05 10.21 -9.10
C GLY A 49 -7.14 8.99 -9.27
N TYR A 50 -7.44 8.12 -10.23
CA TYR A 50 -6.63 6.94 -10.58
C TYR A 50 -5.21 7.28 -11.06
N LEU A 51 -5.00 8.49 -11.59
CA LEU A 51 -3.69 9.00 -12.01
C LEU A 51 -2.78 9.39 -10.84
N PHE A 52 -3.33 9.49 -9.63
CA PHE A 52 -2.61 9.84 -8.43
C PHE A 52 -2.56 8.63 -7.50
N GLU A 53 -1.47 8.50 -6.76
CA GLU A 53 -1.43 7.61 -5.63
C GLU A 53 -2.32 8.19 -4.54
N GLU A 54 -3.41 7.49 -4.30
CA GLU A 54 -4.16 7.67 -3.08
C GLU A 54 -3.25 7.22 -1.92
N ASN A 55 -3.17 8.02 -0.86
CA ASN A 55 -2.53 7.60 0.39
C ASN A 55 -3.40 6.54 1.07
N THR A 56 -3.69 5.43 0.40
CA THR A 56 -4.11 4.21 1.07
C THR A 56 -2.85 3.65 1.72
N VAL A 57 -2.46 4.25 2.85
CA VAL A 57 -1.56 3.65 3.84
C VAL A 57 -2.26 2.48 4.54
N ALA A 58 -3.24 1.84 3.91
CA ALA A 58 -3.32 0.41 4.00
C ALA A 58 -2.15 -0.14 3.17
N LYS A 59 -0.92 -0.07 3.73
CA LYS A 59 -0.01 -1.20 3.51
C LYS A 59 -0.89 -2.42 3.72
N PRO A 60 -1.02 -3.36 2.76
CA PRO A 60 -1.67 -4.60 3.08
C PRO A 60 -0.98 -5.09 4.33
N SER A 61 -1.69 -5.06 5.46
CA SER A 61 -1.28 -5.73 6.67
C SER A 61 -1.38 -7.18 6.28
N PHE A 62 -0.36 -7.68 5.59
CA PHE A 62 -0.11 -9.08 5.49
C PHE A 62 0.14 -9.48 6.95
N LYS A 63 -0.92 -9.92 7.62
CA LYS A 63 -0.79 -10.86 8.72
C LYS A 63 -0.33 -12.16 8.07
N GLY A 64 0.91 -12.13 7.59
CA GLY A 64 1.67 -13.34 7.43
C GLY A 64 1.64 -14.03 8.78
N PHE A 65 1.35 -15.31 8.75
CA PHE A 65 1.48 -16.16 9.90
C PHE A 65 2.89 -15.95 10.46
N GLN A 66 3.00 -15.40 11.67
CA GLN A 66 4.26 -15.29 12.40
C GLN A 66 4.44 -16.62 13.13
N PRO A 67 5.30 -17.53 12.66
CA PRO A 67 5.56 -18.76 13.37
C PRO A 67 6.26 -18.37 14.69
N GLY A 68 5.57 -18.57 15.82
CA GLY A 68 6.08 -18.24 17.16
C GLY A 68 5.21 -17.31 17.99
N VAL A 69 4.23 -16.58 17.41
CA VAL A 69 3.19 -15.90 18.20
C VAL A 69 2.00 -16.83 18.35
N ALA A 70 2.13 -17.83 19.21
CA ALA A 70 1.00 -18.60 19.69
C ALA A 70 0.04 -17.61 20.37
N LYS A 71 -0.98 -17.18 19.63
CA LYS A 71 -2.19 -16.58 20.19
C LYS A 71 -2.71 -17.65 21.14
N LYS A 72 -2.53 -17.43 22.45
CA LYS A 72 -3.21 -18.18 23.51
C LYS A 72 -4.70 -17.95 23.32
N GLU A 73 -5.32 -18.69 22.40
CA GLU A 73 -6.76 -18.88 22.42
C GLU A 73 -7.02 -20.09 23.31
N THR A 74 -7.55 -19.75 24.48
CA THR A 74 -8.08 -20.62 25.50
C THR A 74 -9.15 -21.53 24.90
N GLY A 75 -8.89 -22.84 24.84
CA GLY A 75 -9.89 -23.84 24.48
C GLY A 75 -9.28 -25.19 24.12
N SER A 76 -8.96 -26.00 25.14
CA SER A 76 -8.51 -27.40 25.04
C SER A 76 -7.23 -27.60 24.21
N GLY A 77 -6.08 -27.78 24.88
CA GLY A 77 -4.74 -27.85 24.29
C GLY A 77 -4.44 -29.05 23.38
N ARG A 78 -5.23 -29.22 22.31
CA ARG A 78 -4.94 -30.12 21.20
C ARG A 78 -4.80 -29.29 19.94
N VAL A 79 -3.64 -29.38 19.31
CA VAL A 79 -3.40 -28.76 18.01
C VAL A 79 -4.19 -29.53 16.96
N ASP A 80 -5.02 -28.84 16.18
CA ASP A 80 -5.83 -29.45 15.13
C ASP A 80 -4.99 -29.69 13.86
N MET A 81 -4.39 -30.88 13.79
CA MET A 81 -3.51 -31.30 12.68
C MET A 81 -4.24 -31.39 11.34
N SER A 82 -5.56 -31.51 11.32
CA SER A 82 -6.35 -31.56 10.08
C SER A 82 -6.45 -30.19 9.37
N LYS A 83 -6.14 -29.12 10.09
CA LYS A 83 -6.18 -27.74 9.58
C LYS A 83 -4.81 -27.15 9.26
N MET A 84 -3.72 -27.89 9.50
CA MET A 84 -2.37 -27.45 9.18
C MET A 84 -1.99 -27.78 7.74
N SER A 85 -1.20 -26.90 7.12
CA SER A 85 -0.54 -27.21 5.85
C SER A 85 0.51 -28.31 6.03
N TYR A 86 0.90 -28.94 4.92
CA TYR A 86 1.90 -30.01 4.94
C TYR A 86 3.23 -29.57 5.58
N GLU A 87 3.67 -28.35 5.29
CA GLU A 87 4.91 -27.79 5.85
C GLU A 87 4.81 -27.55 7.36
N GLU A 88 3.65 -27.08 7.83
CA GLU A 88 3.39 -26.89 9.25
C GLU A 88 3.32 -28.23 9.99
N LEU A 89 2.70 -29.24 9.39
CA LEU A 89 2.67 -30.60 9.95
C LEU A 89 4.07 -31.19 10.08
N ALA A 90 4.90 -31.07 9.06
CA ALA A 90 6.27 -31.55 9.09
C ALA A 90 7.07 -30.89 10.22
N ASN A 91 7.03 -29.55 10.29
CA ASN A 91 7.72 -28.79 11.34
C ASN A 91 7.16 -29.12 12.74
N TYR A 92 5.85 -29.32 12.86
CA TYR A 92 5.21 -29.63 14.14
C TYR A 92 5.61 -31.01 14.65
N ILE A 93 5.70 -32.03 13.78
CA ILE A 93 6.16 -33.38 14.12
C ILE A 93 7.66 -33.37 14.46
N GLU A 94 8.47 -32.62 13.70
CA GLU A 94 9.91 -32.49 13.95
C GLU A 94 10.22 -31.84 15.31
N ASN A 95 9.44 -30.82 15.70
CA ASN A 95 9.60 -30.14 16.98
C ASN A 95 8.86 -30.81 18.15
N ASN A 96 8.03 -31.82 17.88
CA ASN A 96 7.28 -32.56 18.91
C ASN A 96 7.38 -34.08 18.63
N PRO A 97 8.55 -34.69 18.90
CA PRO A 97 8.83 -36.09 18.56
C PRO A 97 7.92 -37.12 19.25
N ASP A 98 7.21 -36.73 20.31
CA ASP A 98 6.27 -37.60 21.04
C ASP A 98 4.93 -37.83 20.32
N ILE A 99 4.64 -37.09 19.25
CA ILE A 99 3.33 -37.15 18.54
C ILE A 99 3.23 -38.34 17.58
N GLY A 100 4.37 -38.96 17.24
CA GLY A 100 4.47 -40.03 16.24
C GLY A 100 4.57 -41.47 16.77
N ASN A 101 4.37 -41.71 18.07
CA ASN A 101 4.37 -43.06 18.68
C ASN A 101 2.96 -43.60 18.96
#